data_AF-A0AAD4Z466-F1
#
_entry.id   AF-A0AAD4Z466-F1
#
_cell.length_a   1.000
_cell.length_b   1.000
_cell.length_c   1.000
_cell.angle_alpha   90.00
_cell.angle_beta   90.00
_cell.angle_gamma   90.00
#
_symmetry.space_group_name_H-M   'P 1'
#
loop_
_entity.id
_entity.type
_entity.pdbx_description
1 polymer ?
#
loop_
_entity_poly.entity_id
_entity_poly.type
_entity_poly.pdbx_seq_one_letter_code
_entity_poly.pdbx_strand_id
1 'polypeptide(L)'
;MFICAAKVDKGKVPPAFTLNDHDGKTAFAKKYKLPYTLLSDEGNKVRKEWGVPSDLLGTLPGRQTYVLDKNGVVQLIYNNQFQPEKLIDETLKFLQSL
;
A
#
# COMPACT_ATOMS: atom_id res chain seq x y z
N MET A 1 1.29 -20.46 17.56
CA MET A 1 0.93 -19.04 17.74
C MET A 1 0.40 -18.54 16.40
N PHE A 2 -0.93 -18.51 16.23
CA PHE A 2 -1.54 -18.01 15.01
C PHE A 2 -1.57 -16.48 15.09
N ILE A 3 -0.65 -15.82 14.39
CA ILE A 3 -0.76 -14.38 14.18
C ILE A 3 -1.88 -14.22 13.15
N CYS A 4 -3.09 -13.89 13.60
CA CYS A 4 -4.18 -13.46 12.74
C CYS A 4 -3.82 -12.08 12.17
N ALA A 5 -2.97 -12.04 11.14
CA ALA A 5 -2.85 -10.86 10.30
C ALA A 5 -4.15 -10.72 9.50
N ALA A 6 -4.80 -9.56 9.59
CA ALA A 6 -6.00 -9.27 8.82
C ALA A 6 -5.58 -9.04 7.37
N LYS A 7 -5.68 -10.08 6.54
CA LYS A 7 -5.39 -9.94 5.11
C LYS A 7 -6.40 -8.97 4.49
N VAL A 8 -5.90 -7.88 3.94
CA VAL A 8 -6.74 -6.93 3.20
C VAL A 8 -7.07 -7.52 1.83
N ASP A 9 -8.37 -7.68 1.55
CA ASP A 9 -8.89 -8.24 0.31
C ASP A 9 -9.76 -7.22 -0.44
N LYS A 10 -9.88 -7.40 -1.76
CA LYS A 10 -10.80 -6.64 -2.60
C LYS A 10 -12.25 -6.79 -2.11
N GLY A 11 -13.01 -5.71 -2.13
CA GLY A 11 -14.40 -5.65 -1.68
C GLY A 11 -14.58 -5.50 -0.17
N LYS A 12 -13.50 -5.36 0.60
CA LYS A 12 -13.55 -5.16 2.06
C LYS A 12 -12.97 -3.79 2.43
N VAL A 13 -13.43 -3.26 3.56
CA VAL A 13 -12.80 -2.13 4.23
C VAL A 13 -11.62 -2.67 5.05
N PRO A 14 -10.40 -2.13 4.92
CA PRO A 14 -9.27 -2.58 5.71
C PRO A 14 -9.43 -2.18 7.18
N PRO A 15 -8.72 -2.82 8.11
CA PRO A 15 -8.71 -2.37 9.50
C PRO A 15 -8.22 -0.92 9.60
N ALA A 16 -8.74 -0.19 10.57
CA ALA A 16 -8.30 1.17 10.85
C ALA A 16 -6.81 1.17 11.17
N PHE A 17 -6.07 2.09 10.57
CA PHE A 17 -4.62 2.14 10.69
C PHE A 17 -4.16 3.56 11.00
N THR A 18 -2.97 3.68 11.57
CA THR A 18 -2.35 4.96 11.87
C THR A 18 -0.94 4.96 11.31
N LEU A 19 -0.62 6.02 10.56
CA LEU A 19 0.71 6.27 10.04
C LEU A 19 1.18 7.64 10.53
N ASN A 20 2.49 7.78 10.65
CA ASN A 20 3.08 9.05 11.03
C ASN A 20 3.37 9.86 9.76
N ASP A 21 2.91 11.12 9.72
CA ASP A 21 3.38 12.09 8.73
C ASP A 21 4.73 12.65 9.18
N HIS A 22 5.62 12.88 8.21
CA HIS A 22 6.91 13.55 8.43
C HIS A 22 6.86 15.02 7.97
N ASP A 23 5.68 15.63 7.99
CA ASP A 23 5.36 16.99 7.56
C ASP A 23 5.86 17.33 6.14
N GLY A 24 5.95 16.34 5.25
CA GLY A 24 6.52 16.53 3.90
C GLY A 24 8.00 16.99 3.89
N LYS A 25 8.71 16.96 5.03
CA LYS A 25 10.08 17.47 5.16
C LYS A 25 11.17 16.45 4.83
N THR A 26 10.80 15.28 4.32
CA THR A 26 11.81 14.29 3.94
C THR A 26 12.64 14.80 2.77
N ALA A 27 13.95 14.56 2.80
CA ALA A 27 14.84 14.88 1.69
C ALA A 27 14.38 14.20 0.39
N PHE A 28 13.73 13.04 0.50
CA PHE A 28 13.15 12.29 -0.61
C PHE A 28 11.99 13.04 -1.28
N ALA A 29 10.97 13.47 -0.52
CA ALA A 29 9.85 14.23 -1.07
C ALA A 29 10.30 15.50 -1.78
N LYS A 30 11.25 16.24 -1.17
CA LYS A 30 11.83 17.47 -1.74
C LYS A 30 12.63 17.20 -3.01
N LYS A 31 13.46 16.15 -3.03
CA LYS A 31 14.30 15.78 -4.18
C LYS A 31 13.46 15.41 -5.40
N TYR A 32 12.37 14.66 -5.19
CA TYR A 32 11.52 14.17 -6.29
C TYR A 32 10.27 15.02 -6.55
N LYS A 33 10.08 16.12 -5.81
CA LYS A 33 8.96 17.07 -5.96
C LYS A 33 7.60 16.37 -5.99
N LEU A 34 7.37 15.47 -5.06
CA LEU A 34 6.16 14.65 -5.02
C LEU A 34 4.94 15.51 -4.65
N PRO A 35 3.82 15.42 -5.40
CA PRO A 35 2.61 16.22 -5.14
C PRO A 35 1.70 15.60 -4.06
N TYR A 36 2.20 14.65 -3.28
CA TYR A 36 1.43 13.89 -2.30
C TYR A 36 2.21 13.69 -0.99
N THR A 37 1.45 13.50 0.09
CA THR A 37 2.00 13.26 1.44
C THR A 37 2.67 11.90 1.51
N LEU A 38 3.83 11.85 2.17
CA LEU A 38 4.51 10.60 2.49
C LEU A 38 4.27 10.26 3.95
N LEU A 39 3.69 9.09 4.17
CA LEU A 39 3.42 8.57 5.50
C LEU A 39 4.39 7.43 5.83
N SER A 40 4.71 7.26 7.11
CA SER A 40 5.64 6.26 7.61
C SER A 40 4.95 5.26 8.54
N ASP A 41 5.17 3.97 8.27
CA ASP A 41 4.74 2.85 9.12
C ASP A 41 5.87 2.43 10.06
N GLU A 42 6.03 3.16 11.16
CA GLU A 42 7.06 2.85 12.15
C GLU A 42 6.83 1.49 12.81
N GLY A 43 7.84 0.61 12.70
CA GLY A 43 7.78 -0.74 13.25
C GLY A 43 7.02 -1.76 12.40
N ASN A 44 6.64 -1.39 11.16
CA ASN A 44 5.88 -2.23 10.23
C ASN A 44 4.53 -2.69 10.81
N LYS A 45 3.84 -1.83 11.57
CA LYS A 45 2.59 -2.17 12.26
C LYS A 45 1.48 -2.37 11.25
N VAL A 46 1.25 -1.37 10.40
CA VAL A 46 0.21 -1.41 9.36
C VAL A 46 0.51 -2.54 8.37
N ARG A 47 1.77 -2.70 7.96
CA ARG A 47 2.20 -3.79 7.08
C ARG A 47 1.81 -5.18 7.62
N LYS A 48 2.07 -5.42 8.91
CA LYS A 48 1.77 -6.70 9.57
C LYS A 48 0.26 -6.88 9.73
N GLU A 49 -0.42 -5.83 10.19
CA GLU A 49 -1.86 -5.85 10.41
C GLU A 49 -2.62 -6.13 9.11
N TRP A 50 -2.22 -5.50 8.01
CA TRP A 50 -2.81 -5.66 6.69
C TRP A 50 -2.41 -6.96 5.97
N GLY A 51 -1.49 -7.74 6.56
CA GLY A 51 -1.03 -9.00 6.00
C GLY A 51 -0.29 -8.85 4.67
N VAL A 52 0.44 -7.74 4.47
CA VAL A 52 1.22 -7.52 3.24
C VAL A 52 2.32 -8.60 3.15
N PRO A 53 2.34 -9.41 2.07
CA PRO A 53 3.30 -10.50 1.95
C PRO A 53 4.73 -9.97 1.83
N SER A 54 5.68 -10.80 2.24
CA SER A 54 7.09 -10.57 1.94
C SER A 54 7.45 -11.32 0.67
N ASP A 55 8.35 -10.72 -0.13
CA ASP A 55 8.88 -11.34 -1.32
C ASP A 55 10.20 -12.06 -1.02
N LEU A 56 10.69 -12.80 -2.02
CA LEU A 56 11.99 -13.49 -1.99
C LEU A 56 12.20 -14.33 -0.71
N LEU A 57 11.32 -15.32 -0.50
CA LEU A 57 11.33 -16.21 0.67
C LEU A 57 11.37 -15.48 2.03
N GLY A 58 10.80 -14.26 2.10
CA GLY A 58 10.74 -13.49 3.33
C GLY A 58 11.90 -12.52 3.55
N THR A 59 12.87 -12.47 2.65
CA THR A 59 14.05 -11.60 2.77
C THR A 59 13.80 -10.16 2.33
N LEU A 60 12.76 -9.94 1.52
CA LEU A 60 12.41 -8.61 1.01
C LEU A 60 11.02 -8.21 1.49
N PRO A 61 10.83 -6.99 2.03
CA PRO A 61 9.50 -6.45 2.25
C PRO A 61 8.79 -6.35 0.91
N GLY A 62 7.65 -7.04 0.77
CA GLY A 62 6.91 -7.02 -0.49
C GLY A 62 6.23 -5.69 -0.76
N ARG A 63 6.04 -5.38 -2.04
CA ARG A 63 5.40 -4.16 -2.51
C ARG A 63 3.95 -4.42 -2.91
N GLN A 64 3.03 -3.76 -2.21
CA GLN A 64 1.61 -3.83 -2.49
C GLN A 64 0.98 -2.44 -2.51
N THR A 65 0.21 -2.16 -3.56
CA THR A 65 -0.57 -0.94 -3.72
C THR A 65 -2.05 -1.27 -3.65
N TYR A 66 -2.81 -0.43 -2.96
CA TYR A 66 -4.25 -0.56 -2.83
C TYR A 66 -4.93 0.67 -3.44
N VAL A 67 -6.04 0.46 -4.14
CA VAL A 67 -6.96 1.53 -4.57
C VAL A 67 -8.24 1.37 -3.77
N LEU A 68 -8.63 2.40 -3.05
CA LEU A 68 -9.83 2.42 -2.22
C LEU A 68 -10.84 3.41 -2.83
N ASP A 69 -12.13 3.12 -2.68
CA ASP A 69 -13.19 4.08 -3.01
C ASP A 69 -13.45 5.07 -1.86
N LYS A 70 -14.44 5.95 -2.05
CA LYS A 70 -14.83 6.98 -1.07
C LYS A 70 -15.40 6.41 0.24
N ASN A 71 -15.85 5.16 0.24
CA ASN A 71 -16.32 4.44 1.42
C ASN A 71 -15.20 3.66 2.12
N GLY A 72 -13.96 3.75 1.61
CA GLY A 72 -12.81 3.02 2.13
C GLY A 72 -12.78 1.56 1.72
N VAL A 73 -13.60 1.14 0.75
CA VAL A 73 -13.61 -0.25 0.27
C VAL A 73 -12.49 -0.45 -0.74
N VAL A 74 -11.72 -1.53 -0.62
CA VAL A 74 -10.64 -1.86 -1.55
C VAL A 74 -11.21 -2.30 -2.89
N GLN A 75 -10.87 -1.58 -3.94
CA GLN A 75 -11.33 -1.82 -5.31
C GLN A 75 -10.29 -2.54 -6.18
N LEU A 76 -9.00 -2.28 -5.93
CA LEU A 76 -7.89 -2.91 -6.62
C LEU A 76 -6.75 -3.19 -5.63
N ILE A 77 -6.10 -4.33 -5.80
CA ILE A 77 -4.87 -4.71 -5.12
C ILE A 77 -3.86 -5.05 -6.19
N TYR A 78 -2.73 -4.35 -6.18
CA TYR A 78 -1.60 -4.62 -7.07
C TYR A 78 -0.40 -5.08 -6.24
N ASN A 79 0.06 -6.30 -6.46
CA ASN A 79 1.23 -6.84 -5.80
C ASN A 79 2.21 -7.36 -6.85
N ASN A 80 3.22 -6.55 -7.15
CA ASN A 80 4.30 -6.93 -8.04
C ASN A 80 5.56 -6.13 -7.67
N GLN A 81 6.59 -6.83 -7.20
CA GLN A 81 7.86 -6.24 -6.78
C GLN A 81 8.75 -5.79 -7.94
N PHE A 82 8.71 -6.48 -9.07
CA PHE A 82 9.68 -6.29 -10.16
C PHE A 82 9.16 -5.44 -11.32
N GLN A 83 7.86 -5.13 -11.35
CA GLN A 83 7.24 -4.29 -12.39
C GLN A 83 6.40 -3.17 -11.77
N PRO A 84 7.01 -2.13 -11.17
CA PRO A 84 6.26 -1.03 -10.55
C PRO A 84 5.45 -0.24 -11.56
N GLU A 85 6.03 -0.01 -12.74
CA GLU A 85 5.46 0.83 -13.81
C GLU A 85 4.07 0.33 -14.25
N LYS A 86 3.87 -1.00 -14.31
CA LYS A 86 2.61 -1.62 -14.74
C LYS A 86 1.43 -1.33 -13.83
N LEU A 87 1.68 -0.95 -12.57
CA LEU A 87 0.64 -0.48 -11.66
C LEU A 87 -0.20 0.62 -12.30
N ILE A 88 0.46 1.55 -13.01
CA ILE A 88 -0.19 2.72 -13.60
C ILE A 88 -1.17 2.25 -14.67
N ASP A 89 -0.72 1.40 -15.60
CA ASP A 89 -1.56 0.87 -16.67
C ASP A 89 -2.75 0.06 -16.13
N GLU A 90 -2.52 -0.80 -15.12
CA GLU A 90 -3.58 -1.61 -14.51
C GLU A 90 -4.59 -0.74 -13.76
N THR A 91 -4.11 0.27 -13.03
CA THR A 91 -4.98 1.20 -12.31
C THR A 91 -5.79 2.05 -13.28
N LEU A 92 -5.19 2.57 -14.35
CA LEU A 92 -5.90 3.34 -15.37
C LEU A 92 -6.95 2.51 -16.09
N LYS A 93 -6.61 1.28 -16.50
CA LYS A 93 -7.58 0.35 -17.12
C LYS A 93 -8.75 0.06 -16.18
N PHE A 94 -8.46 -0.16 -14.89
CA PHE A 94 -9.49 -0.37 -13.90
C PHE A 94 -10.41 0.87 -13.78
N LEU A 95 -9.83 2.06 -13.64
CA LEU A 95 -10.59 3.31 -13.50
C LEU A 95 -11.45 3.63 -14.74
N GLN A 96 -10.96 3.30 -15.94
CA GLN A 96 -11.71 3.47 -17.19
C GLN A 96 -12.86 2.46 -17.36
N SER A 97 -12.86 1.37 -16.59
CA SER A 97 -13.90 0.33 -16.63
C SER A 97 -15.02 0.52 -15.60
N LEU A 98 -14.87 1.49 -14.70
CA LEU A 98 -15.89 1.92 -13.74
C LEU A 98 -16.95 2.79 -14.42
#